data_AF-A0AAD9II92-F1
#
_entry.id   AF-A0AAD9II92-F1
#
_cell.length_a   1.000
_cell.length_b   1.000
_cell.length_c   1.000
_cell.angle_alpha   90.00
_cell.angle_beta   90.00
_cell.angle_gamma   90.00
#
_symmetry.space_group_name_H-M   'P 1'
#
loop_
_entity.id
_entity.type
_entity.pdbx_description
1 polymer ?
#
loop_
_entity_poly.entity_id
_entity_poly.type
_entity_poly.pdbx_seq_one_letter_code
_entity_poly.pdbx_strand_id
1 'polypeptide(L)'
;MAPIKLIIDTDPGIDDSMAILAAFNSPEIEVIGLTTIYGNVPTEMATRNALHLLRLAGKKEVPVAQGATTSLVGVTKERIADFVHGSDGFGNTNQEFVDDGRALPISAAQFIVESAAKWPGEVVVLALGPLTNVALALHLKPDLPALLNRIVILGGAFFNNGNVNPAAEANFFGDPEAANVVFGKAPNCWVVGLDVTHTCHLTQAQLESLAGQGRYGTFLRDISQFYLQYHK
;
A
#
# COMPACT_ATOMS: atom_id res chain seq x y z
N MET A 1 -20.68 -11.91 10.60
CA MET A 1 -19.28 -12.12 11.04
C MET A 1 -18.74 -10.77 11.48
N ALA A 2 -17.76 -10.73 12.39
CA ALA A 2 -17.10 -9.48 12.75
C ALA A 2 -16.26 -8.97 11.56
N PRO A 3 -16.09 -7.65 11.37
CA PRO A 3 -15.24 -7.11 10.31
C PRO A 3 -13.77 -7.56 10.45
N ILE A 4 -13.08 -7.69 9.33
CA ILE A 4 -11.65 -8.05 9.27
C ILE A 4 -10.83 -6.85 9.72
N LYS A 5 -9.94 -7.05 10.70
CA LYS A 5 -8.98 -6.01 11.12
C LYS A 5 -7.83 -5.93 10.13
N LEU A 6 -7.75 -4.82 9.42
CA LEU A 6 -6.82 -4.65 8.31
C LEU A 6 -5.76 -3.58 8.63
N ILE A 7 -4.49 -3.96 8.52
CA ILE A 7 -3.38 -3.01 8.36
C ILE A 7 -3.07 -2.96 6.86
N ILE A 8 -2.97 -1.76 6.30
CA ILE A 8 -2.58 -1.57 4.90
C ILE A 8 -1.16 -1.01 4.88
N ASP A 9 -0.22 -1.79 4.36
CA ASP A 9 1.17 -1.38 4.12
C ASP A 9 1.31 -0.90 2.67
N THR A 10 1.51 0.40 2.49
CA THR A 10 1.20 1.10 1.22
C THR A 10 2.19 2.22 0.95
N ASP A 11 2.36 2.57 -0.31
CA ASP A 11 3.21 3.63 -0.81
C ASP A 11 2.37 4.61 -1.65
N PRO A 12 1.37 5.31 -1.06
CA PRO A 12 0.19 5.78 -1.77
C PRO A 12 0.45 6.47 -3.12
N GLY A 13 0.34 5.64 -4.16
CA GLY A 13 0.12 6.02 -5.54
C GLY A 13 -1.37 6.08 -5.88
N ILE A 14 -1.66 6.01 -7.16
CA ILE A 14 -3.00 6.23 -7.72
C ILE A 14 -3.91 5.03 -7.44
N ASP A 15 -3.38 3.83 -7.65
CA ASP A 15 -4.01 2.53 -7.35
C ASP A 15 -4.09 2.23 -5.85
N ASP A 16 -3.03 2.51 -5.07
CA ASP A 16 -3.09 2.44 -3.60
C ASP A 16 -4.23 3.31 -3.04
N SER A 17 -4.40 4.52 -3.57
CA SER A 17 -5.47 5.42 -3.18
C SER A 17 -6.85 4.81 -3.43
N MET A 18 -7.02 4.09 -4.55
CA MET A 18 -8.24 3.34 -4.82
C MET A 18 -8.46 2.23 -3.80
N ALA A 19 -7.42 1.44 -3.49
CA ALA A 19 -7.50 0.34 -2.53
C ALA A 19 -7.85 0.82 -1.12
N ILE A 20 -7.17 1.87 -0.63
CA ILE A 20 -7.41 2.47 0.69
C ILE A 20 -8.85 3.01 0.79
N LEU A 21 -9.29 3.78 -0.20
CA LEU A 21 -10.62 4.38 -0.19
C LEU A 21 -11.73 3.31 -0.38
N ALA A 22 -11.47 2.25 -1.14
CA ALA A 22 -12.36 1.10 -1.23
C ALA A 22 -12.46 0.36 0.11
N ALA A 23 -11.33 0.16 0.81
CA ALA A 23 -11.31 -0.47 2.13
C ALA A 23 -12.13 0.31 3.17
N PHE A 24 -12.03 1.64 3.18
CA PHE A 24 -12.85 2.48 4.09
C PHE A 24 -14.35 2.44 3.81
N ASN A 25 -14.76 2.01 2.62
CA ASN A 25 -16.15 1.92 2.21
C ASN A 25 -16.69 0.47 2.20
N SER A 26 -15.86 -0.49 2.60
CA SER A 26 -16.29 -1.88 2.76
C SER A 26 -16.79 -2.12 4.18
N PRO A 27 -18.04 -2.59 4.37
CA PRO A 27 -18.56 -2.94 5.70
C PRO A 27 -17.91 -4.19 6.29
N GLU A 28 -17.16 -4.95 5.48
CA GLU A 28 -16.47 -6.18 5.88
C GLU A 28 -15.08 -5.90 6.47
N ILE A 29 -14.59 -4.66 6.36
CA ILE A 29 -13.22 -4.28 6.71
C ILE A 29 -13.23 -3.19 7.79
N GLU A 30 -12.45 -3.41 8.83
CA GLU A 30 -12.05 -2.41 9.81
C GLU A 30 -10.57 -2.07 9.57
N VAL A 31 -10.29 -0.94 8.92
CA VAL A 31 -8.91 -0.47 8.76
C VAL A 31 -8.42 0.07 10.10
N ILE A 32 -7.52 -0.67 10.74
CA ILE A 32 -6.98 -0.36 12.07
C ILE A 32 -5.71 0.48 12.03
N GLY A 33 -5.10 0.64 10.85
CA GLY A 33 -3.95 1.51 10.64
C GLY A 33 -3.40 1.42 9.22
N LEU A 34 -2.68 2.47 8.82
CA LEU A 34 -1.87 2.49 7.61
C LEU A 34 -0.38 2.47 7.99
N THR A 35 0.40 1.64 7.32
CA THR A 35 1.85 1.72 7.37
C THR A 35 2.36 2.19 6.01
N THR A 36 3.33 3.09 6.01
CA THR A 36 3.82 3.68 4.76
C THR A 36 5.20 3.17 4.38
N ILE A 37 5.40 2.93 3.08
CA ILE A 37 6.68 2.49 2.51
C ILE A 37 7.01 3.32 1.27
N TYR A 38 8.24 3.19 0.77
CA TYR A 38 8.62 3.72 -0.54
C TYR A 38 8.10 2.80 -1.65
N GLY A 39 8.01 3.30 -2.88
CA GLY A 39 7.74 2.49 -4.07
C GLY A 39 7.32 3.36 -5.23
N ASN A 40 6.04 3.70 -5.30
CA ASN A 40 5.43 4.68 -6.20
C ASN A 40 5.88 6.12 -5.87
N VAL A 41 6.16 6.39 -4.60
CA VAL A 41 6.71 7.66 -4.09
C VAL A 41 7.69 7.40 -2.93
N PRO A 42 8.55 8.37 -2.55
CA PRO A 42 9.39 8.24 -1.36
C PRO A 42 8.55 8.11 -0.07
N THR A 43 9.06 7.38 0.94
CA THR A 43 8.30 7.04 2.17
C THR A 43 7.70 8.26 2.89
N GLU A 44 8.41 9.38 2.94
CA GLU A 44 7.92 10.61 3.57
C GLU A 44 6.71 11.19 2.79
N MET A 45 6.77 11.12 1.46
CA MET A 45 5.67 11.50 0.60
C MET A 45 4.50 10.51 0.71
N ALA A 46 4.77 9.20 0.75
CA ALA A 46 3.77 8.17 1.01
C ALA A 46 3.03 8.45 2.33
N THR A 47 3.76 8.83 3.38
CA THR A 47 3.19 9.19 4.69
C THR A 47 2.28 10.41 4.60
N ARG A 48 2.72 11.46 3.91
CA ARG A 48 1.90 12.66 3.65
C ARG A 48 0.64 12.32 2.87
N ASN A 49 0.76 11.49 1.83
CA ASN A 49 -0.34 11.06 0.98
C ASN A 49 -1.35 10.20 1.77
N ALA A 50 -0.89 9.27 2.60
CA ALA A 50 -1.74 8.48 3.50
C ALA A 50 -2.54 9.38 4.46
N LEU A 51 -1.90 10.35 5.11
CA LEU A 51 -2.57 11.32 5.99
C LEU A 51 -3.61 12.15 5.23
N HIS A 52 -3.31 12.55 3.99
CA HIS A 52 -4.25 13.24 3.12
C HIS A 52 -5.48 12.36 2.80
N LEU A 53 -5.27 11.09 2.46
CA LEU A 53 -6.37 10.15 2.18
C LEU A 53 -7.26 9.91 3.41
N LEU A 54 -6.68 9.81 4.61
CA LEU A 54 -7.45 9.73 5.86
C LEU A 54 -8.35 10.97 6.06
N ARG A 55 -7.80 12.16 5.83
CA ARG A 55 -8.57 13.40 5.88
C ARG A 55 -9.71 13.40 4.85
N LEU A 56 -9.41 13.02 3.61
CA LEU A 56 -10.38 12.94 2.53
C LEU A 56 -11.52 11.97 2.88
N ALA A 57 -11.20 10.81 3.43
CA ALA A 57 -12.16 9.79 3.87
C ALA A 57 -12.93 10.16 5.14
N GLY A 58 -12.46 11.17 5.90
CA GLY A 58 -13.02 11.51 7.22
C GLY A 58 -12.68 10.47 8.29
N LYS A 59 -11.50 9.85 8.18
CA LYS A 59 -10.98 8.74 9.01
C LYS A 59 -9.70 9.13 9.76
N LYS A 60 -9.64 10.36 10.29
CA LYS A 60 -8.44 10.91 10.94
C LYS A 60 -8.02 10.18 12.21
N GLU A 61 -8.91 9.38 12.79
CA GLU A 61 -8.68 8.52 13.95
C GLU A 61 -7.82 7.30 13.64
N VAL A 62 -7.72 6.90 12.37
CA VAL A 62 -6.91 5.77 11.95
C VAL A 62 -5.43 6.16 12.02
N PRO A 63 -4.57 5.42 12.75
CA PRO A 63 -3.16 5.75 12.86
C PRO A 63 -2.42 5.53 11.55
N VAL A 64 -1.40 6.35 11.31
CA VAL A 64 -0.38 6.14 10.27
C VAL A 64 0.96 5.91 10.95
N ALA A 65 1.69 4.85 10.61
CA ALA A 65 3.06 4.63 11.07
C ALA A 65 4.03 4.65 9.89
N GLN A 66 5.04 5.52 9.96
CA GLN A 66 6.03 5.66 8.90
C GLN A 66 7.00 4.48 8.90
N GLY A 67 7.24 3.91 7.72
CA GLY A 67 8.14 2.77 7.55
C GLY A 67 9.56 3.13 7.12
N ALA A 68 10.23 2.15 6.53
CA ALA A 68 11.62 2.27 6.09
C ALA A 68 11.78 3.26 4.92
N THR A 69 12.91 3.96 4.86
CA THR A 69 13.31 4.85 3.75
C THR A 69 14.35 4.21 2.81
N THR A 70 14.82 3.02 3.17
CA THR A 70 15.79 2.23 2.40
C THR A 70 15.31 0.80 2.29
N SER A 71 15.82 0.06 1.30
CA SER A 71 15.62 -1.40 1.26
C SER A 71 16.24 -2.10 2.46
N LEU A 72 15.90 -3.38 2.63
CA LEU A 72 16.37 -4.22 3.70
C LEU A 72 17.91 -4.32 3.76
N VAL A 73 18.58 -4.18 2.61
CA VAL A 73 20.05 -4.16 2.48
C VAL A 73 20.64 -2.75 2.45
N GLY A 74 19.85 -1.72 2.74
CA GLY A 74 20.32 -0.34 2.91
C GLY A 74 20.45 0.47 1.61
N VAL A 75 19.80 0.06 0.51
CA VAL A 75 19.78 0.86 -0.73
C VAL A 75 18.76 1.99 -0.58
N THR A 76 19.20 3.24 -0.78
CA THR A 76 18.35 4.43 -0.73
C THR A 76 17.26 4.41 -1.81
N LYS A 77 16.04 4.83 -1.45
CA LYS A 77 14.86 4.83 -2.33
C LYS A 77 14.25 6.23 -2.51
N GLU A 78 15.10 7.26 -2.46
CA GLU A 78 14.70 8.67 -2.63
C GLU A 78 14.46 9.07 -4.09
N ARG A 79 15.09 8.36 -5.04
CA ARG A 79 14.95 8.62 -6.49
C ARG A 79 14.05 7.58 -7.12
N ILE A 80 12.76 7.85 -7.05
CA ILE A 80 11.71 7.02 -7.63
C ILE A 80 11.25 7.65 -8.94
N ALA A 81 10.92 6.81 -9.91
CA ALA A 81 10.42 7.28 -11.19
C ALA A 81 8.97 7.77 -11.06
N ASP A 82 8.70 8.96 -11.55
CA ASP A 82 7.42 9.67 -11.40
C ASP A 82 6.49 9.53 -12.63
N PHE A 83 6.93 8.82 -13.68
CA PHE A 83 6.20 8.72 -14.95
C PHE A 83 4.90 7.91 -14.87
N VAL A 84 4.68 7.13 -13.80
CA VAL A 84 3.45 6.34 -13.59
C VAL A 84 2.47 7.06 -12.66
N HIS A 85 2.95 7.58 -11.52
CA HIS A 85 2.10 8.14 -10.45
C HIS A 85 2.15 9.66 -10.32
N GLY A 86 2.96 10.32 -11.14
CA GLY A 86 3.23 11.76 -11.02
C GLY A 86 4.23 12.06 -9.90
N SER A 87 4.70 13.31 -9.89
CA SER A 87 5.71 13.79 -8.94
C SER A 87 5.20 13.88 -7.49
N ASP A 88 3.88 13.87 -7.31
CA ASP A 88 3.18 13.94 -6.02
C ASP A 88 2.56 12.61 -5.58
N GLY A 89 2.61 11.57 -6.43
CA GLY A 89 1.90 10.30 -6.24
C GLY A 89 0.41 10.32 -6.57
N PHE A 90 -0.14 11.50 -6.91
CA PHE A 90 -1.56 11.74 -7.19
C PHE A 90 -1.78 12.27 -8.61
N GLY A 91 -0.94 11.84 -9.55
CA GLY A 91 -1.08 12.18 -10.97
C GLY A 91 -0.90 13.67 -11.27
N ASN A 92 -0.15 14.40 -10.44
CA ASN A 92 0.07 15.85 -10.57
C ASN A 92 -1.24 16.66 -10.55
N THR A 93 -2.20 16.23 -9.73
CA THR A 93 -3.51 16.90 -9.60
C THR A 93 -3.46 18.15 -8.72
N ASN A 94 -2.27 18.53 -8.21
CA ASN A 94 -2.04 19.71 -7.37
C ASN A 94 -2.93 19.74 -6.12
N GLN A 95 -3.01 18.59 -5.42
CA GLN A 95 -3.81 18.48 -4.20
C GLN A 95 -3.37 19.50 -3.15
N GLU A 96 -4.35 20.11 -2.49
CA GLU A 96 -4.09 20.97 -1.33
C GLU A 96 -3.79 20.11 -0.11
N PHE A 97 -2.50 19.98 0.22
CA PHE A 97 -2.06 19.31 1.42
C PHE A 97 -2.28 20.20 2.65
N VAL A 98 -2.92 19.63 3.68
CA VAL A 98 -3.09 20.30 4.98
C VAL A 98 -2.23 19.58 6.00
N ASP A 99 -1.38 20.32 6.71
CA ASP A 99 -0.48 19.79 7.74
C ASP A 99 -1.21 19.64 9.09
N ASP A 100 -2.23 18.78 9.14
CA ASP A 100 -3.05 18.55 10.34
C ASP A 100 -3.11 17.10 10.82
N GLY A 101 -2.09 16.31 10.47
CA GLY A 101 -1.88 14.95 10.94
C GLY A 101 -0.39 14.65 11.12
N ARG A 102 -0.06 13.68 11.97
CA ARG A 102 1.31 13.21 12.19
C ARG A 102 1.30 11.69 12.25
N ALA A 103 2.34 11.08 11.71
CA ALA A 103 2.58 9.65 11.92
C ALA A 103 2.84 9.37 13.40
N LEU A 104 2.53 8.15 13.84
CA LEU A 104 2.89 7.66 15.16
C LEU A 104 4.41 7.72 15.35
N PRO A 105 4.90 7.97 16.59
CA PRO A 105 6.32 7.99 16.90
C PRO A 105 6.91 6.57 17.06
N ILE A 106 6.47 5.64 16.21
CA ILE A 106 6.97 4.25 16.14
C ILE A 106 7.11 3.87 14.66
N SER A 107 7.96 2.89 14.36
CA SER A 107 8.12 2.40 12.99
C SER A 107 6.89 1.61 12.54
N ALA A 108 6.66 1.55 11.22
CA ALA A 108 5.66 0.65 10.62
C ALA A 108 5.82 -0.80 11.08
N ALA A 109 7.05 -1.31 11.11
CA ALA A 109 7.35 -2.67 11.55
C ALA A 109 6.94 -2.89 13.02
N GLN A 110 7.22 -1.92 13.90
CA GLN A 110 6.78 -1.96 15.30
C GLN A 110 5.25 -1.91 15.41
N PHE A 111 4.59 -1.05 14.64
CA PHE A 111 3.13 -0.95 14.62
C PHE A 111 2.46 -2.27 14.20
N ILE A 112 2.99 -2.96 13.19
CA ILE A 112 2.51 -4.29 12.76
C ILE A 112 2.62 -5.30 13.91
N VAL A 113 3.78 -5.36 14.58
CA VAL A 113 4.02 -6.29 15.69
C VAL A 113 3.10 -6.00 16.88
N GLU A 114 2.98 -4.74 17.28
CA GLU A 114 2.13 -4.32 18.40
C GLU A 114 0.64 -4.59 18.12
N SER A 115 0.19 -4.34 16.89
CA SER A 115 -1.18 -4.62 16.47
C SER A 115 -1.48 -6.12 16.47
N ALA A 116 -0.58 -6.95 15.92
CA ALA A 116 -0.72 -8.40 15.93
C ALA A 116 -0.75 -8.98 17.36
N ALA A 117 0.07 -8.43 18.27
CA ALA A 117 0.08 -8.83 19.68
C ALA A 117 -1.20 -8.40 20.42
N LYS A 118 -1.78 -7.25 20.04
CA LYS A 118 -3.02 -6.73 20.62
C LYS A 118 -4.26 -7.52 20.20
N TRP A 119 -4.29 -8.04 18.96
CA TRP A 119 -5.39 -8.85 18.44
C TRP A 119 -4.88 -10.14 17.77
N PRO A 120 -4.38 -11.12 18.56
CA PRO A 120 -3.77 -12.34 18.02
C PRO A 120 -4.75 -13.15 17.17
N GLY A 121 -4.35 -13.48 15.95
CA GLY A 121 -5.12 -14.27 14.98
C GLY A 121 -6.22 -13.50 14.24
N GLU A 122 -6.40 -12.21 14.53
CA GLU A 122 -7.44 -11.36 13.92
C GLU A 122 -6.92 -10.41 12.85
N VAL A 123 -5.65 -9.98 12.96
CA VAL A 123 -5.08 -8.95 12.07
C VAL A 123 -4.67 -9.54 10.72
N VAL A 124 -5.15 -8.92 9.65
CA VAL A 124 -4.67 -9.12 8.28
C VAL A 124 -3.76 -7.96 7.90
N VAL A 125 -2.59 -8.26 7.34
CA VAL A 125 -1.71 -7.26 6.72
C VAL A 125 -1.91 -7.32 5.21
N LEU A 126 -2.36 -6.24 4.60
CA LEU A 126 -2.42 -6.05 3.15
C LEU A 126 -1.22 -5.23 2.71
N ALA A 127 -0.22 -5.88 2.11
CA ALA A 127 0.96 -5.24 1.55
C ALA A 127 0.71 -4.87 0.08
N LEU A 128 0.60 -3.57 -0.17
CA LEU A 128 0.39 -2.95 -1.48
C LEU A 128 1.69 -2.44 -2.12
N GLY A 129 2.76 -2.30 -1.32
CA GLY A 129 4.10 -1.88 -1.78
C GLY A 129 5.21 -2.91 -1.53
N PRO A 130 6.48 -2.49 -1.64
CA PRO A 130 7.65 -3.30 -1.28
C PRO A 130 7.58 -3.87 0.14
N LEU A 131 7.99 -5.12 0.30
CA LEU A 131 7.78 -5.92 1.52
C LEU A 131 8.71 -5.58 2.70
N THR A 132 9.42 -4.46 2.64
CA THR A 132 10.47 -4.09 3.61
C THR A 132 9.92 -3.97 5.03
N ASN A 133 8.79 -3.28 5.22
CA ASN A 133 8.17 -3.13 6.54
C ASN A 133 7.75 -4.50 7.12
N VAL A 134 7.19 -5.38 6.30
CA VAL A 134 6.78 -6.73 6.69
C VAL A 134 8.00 -7.60 7.04
N ALA A 135 9.07 -7.54 6.24
CA ALA A 135 10.31 -8.25 6.52
C ALA A 135 10.98 -7.78 7.82
N LEU A 136 10.97 -6.47 8.08
CA LEU A 136 11.45 -5.88 9.34
C LEU A 136 10.56 -6.31 10.52
N ALA A 137 9.25 -6.37 10.36
CA ALA A 137 8.34 -6.87 11.40
C ALA A 137 8.62 -8.34 11.75
N LEU A 138 8.87 -9.18 10.74
CA LEU A 138 9.31 -10.58 10.92
C LEU A 138 10.70 -10.70 11.58
N HIS A 139 11.56 -9.71 11.38
CA HIS A 139 12.84 -9.64 12.09
C HIS A 139 12.65 -9.28 13.57
N LEU A 140 11.82 -8.28 13.86
CA LEU A 140 11.49 -7.86 15.23
C LEU A 140 10.75 -8.95 16.02
N LYS A 141 9.86 -9.70 15.35
CA LYS A 141 9.02 -10.74 15.96
C LYS A 141 9.00 -11.98 15.05
N PRO A 142 9.93 -12.93 15.22
CA PRO A 142 10.02 -14.12 14.36
C PRO A 142 8.78 -15.04 14.38
N ASP A 143 8.00 -15.03 15.46
CA ASP A 143 6.73 -15.75 15.62
C ASP A 143 5.51 -14.93 15.17
N LEU A 144 5.70 -13.75 14.58
CA LEU A 144 4.63 -12.89 14.04
C LEU A 144 3.64 -13.62 13.11
N PRO A 145 4.06 -14.56 12.22
CA PRO A 145 3.11 -15.29 11.38
C PRO A 145 2.04 -16.08 12.15
N ALA A 146 2.33 -16.50 13.39
CA ALA A 146 1.35 -17.18 14.24
C ALA A 146 0.39 -16.21 14.95
N LEU A 147 0.73 -14.92 15.01
CA LEU A 147 -0.08 -13.85 15.61
C LEU A 147 -0.96 -13.14 14.58
N LEU A 148 -0.61 -13.20 13.29
CA LEU A 148 -1.42 -12.65 12.22
C LEU A 148 -2.47 -13.67 11.77
N ASN A 149 -3.62 -13.17 11.33
CA ASN A 149 -4.57 -13.99 10.59
C ASN A 149 -3.99 -14.41 9.24
N ARG A 150 -3.45 -13.43 8.49
CA ARG A 150 -2.89 -13.60 7.15
C ARG A 150 -2.06 -12.39 6.74
N ILE A 151 -1.17 -12.60 5.78
CA ILE A 151 -0.56 -11.54 4.97
C ILE A 151 -1.07 -11.68 3.54
N VAL A 152 -1.64 -10.62 2.98
CA VAL A 152 -2.08 -10.53 1.58
C VAL A 152 -1.13 -9.57 0.87
N ILE A 153 -0.55 -9.99 -0.25
CA ILE A 153 0.55 -9.32 -0.93
C ILE A 153 0.16 -9.02 -2.36
N LEU A 154 0.21 -7.74 -2.76
CA LEU A 154 0.23 -7.33 -4.15
C LEU A 154 1.68 -7.37 -4.63
N GLY A 155 1.99 -8.26 -5.57
CA GLY A 155 3.30 -8.30 -6.19
C GLY A 155 3.66 -9.62 -6.85
N GLY A 156 4.73 -9.58 -7.64
CA GLY A 156 5.21 -10.72 -8.43
C GLY A 156 4.47 -10.91 -9.76
N ALA A 157 5.08 -11.70 -10.64
CA ALA A 157 4.52 -12.10 -11.92
C ALA A 157 4.69 -13.61 -12.09
N PHE A 158 3.61 -14.37 -11.95
CA PHE A 158 3.67 -15.84 -11.98
C PHE A 158 3.26 -16.35 -13.36
N PHE A 159 4.20 -16.96 -14.08
CA PHE A 159 4.01 -17.38 -15.49
C PHE A 159 3.57 -16.23 -16.41
N ASN A 160 3.99 -15.00 -16.08
CA ASN A 160 3.69 -13.77 -16.78
C ASN A 160 4.95 -12.88 -16.81
N ASN A 161 5.01 -11.92 -17.73
CA ASN A 161 6.10 -10.93 -17.74
C ASN A 161 5.92 -9.91 -16.61
N GLY A 162 7.05 -9.38 -16.12
CA GLY A 162 7.08 -8.27 -15.17
C GLY A 162 6.72 -6.90 -15.79
N ASN A 163 6.51 -5.90 -14.94
CA ASN A 163 6.16 -4.52 -15.34
C ASN A 163 7.31 -3.51 -15.16
N VAL A 164 8.36 -3.83 -14.40
CA VAL A 164 9.60 -3.01 -14.34
C VAL A 164 10.55 -3.40 -15.46
N ASN A 165 10.72 -4.70 -15.62
CA ASN A 165 11.45 -5.34 -16.72
C ASN A 165 10.75 -6.68 -17.01
N PRO A 166 11.10 -7.38 -18.10
CA PRO A 166 10.38 -8.60 -18.47
C PRO A 166 10.32 -9.68 -17.38
N ALA A 167 11.22 -9.67 -16.40
CA ALA A 167 11.30 -10.68 -15.33
C ALA A 167 10.71 -10.24 -13.98
N ALA A 168 10.56 -8.93 -13.73
CA ALA A 168 10.29 -8.42 -12.38
C ALA A 168 9.10 -7.47 -12.31
N GLU A 169 8.29 -7.67 -11.27
CA GLU A 169 7.21 -6.79 -10.85
C GLU A 169 7.74 -5.72 -9.87
N ALA A 170 7.13 -4.53 -9.89
CA ALA A 170 7.54 -3.32 -9.17
C ALA A 170 7.80 -3.51 -7.68
N ASN A 171 6.87 -4.05 -6.92
CA ASN A 171 6.99 -4.20 -5.47
C ASN A 171 8.11 -5.16 -5.10
N PHE A 172 8.21 -6.31 -5.79
CA PHE A 172 9.28 -7.27 -5.54
C PHE A 172 10.64 -6.77 -6.03
N PHE A 173 10.68 -6.01 -7.13
CA PHE A 173 11.89 -5.33 -7.58
C PHE A 173 12.32 -4.21 -6.62
N GLY A 174 11.36 -3.60 -5.92
CA GLY A 174 11.58 -2.58 -4.91
C GLY A 174 12.44 -3.08 -3.74
N ASP A 175 12.25 -4.31 -3.29
CA ASP A 175 13.07 -4.96 -2.26
C ASP A 175 13.03 -6.50 -2.40
N PRO A 176 13.85 -7.07 -3.29
CA PRO A 176 13.85 -8.52 -3.52
C PRO A 176 14.34 -9.30 -2.31
N GLU A 177 15.24 -8.73 -1.50
CA GLU A 177 15.69 -9.37 -0.26
C GLU A 177 14.58 -9.44 0.79
N ALA A 178 13.79 -8.37 0.94
CA ALA A 178 12.61 -8.40 1.81
C ALA A 178 11.57 -9.41 1.33
N ALA A 179 11.29 -9.46 0.01
CA ALA A 179 10.38 -10.45 -0.55
C ALA A 179 10.86 -11.88 -0.25
N ASN A 180 12.14 -12.17 -0.45
CA ASN A 180 12.73 -13.47 -0.12
C ASN A 180 12.61 -13.81 1.39
N VAL A 181 12.80 -12.83 2.28
CA VAL A 181 12.60 -13.02 3.73
C VAL A 181 11.14 -13.34 4.05
N VAL A 182 10.19 -12.59 3.50
CA VAL A 182 8.76 -12.81 3.75
C VAL A 182 8.33 -14.19 3.28
N PHE A 183 8.67 -14.58 2.04
CA PHE A 183 8.32 -15.91 1.53
C PHE A 183 9.00 -17.06 2.29
N GLY A 184 10.21 -16.84 2.79
CA GLY A 184 10.92 -17.84 3.59
C GLY A 184 10.39 -17.99 5.02
N LYS A 185 9.71 -16.97 5.57
CA LYS A 185 9.34 -16.92 7.00
C LYS A 185 7.83 -16.83 7.28
N ALA A 186 7.02 -16.46 6.31
CA ALA A 186 5.57 -16.35 6.46
C ALA A 186 4.85 -17.34 5.51
N PRO A 187 4.59 -18.58 5.98
CA PRO A 187 4.03 -19.63 5.12
C PRO A 187 2.54 -19.43 4.77
N ASN A 188 1.81 -18.59 5.50
CA ASN A 188 0.40 -18.30 5.27
C ASN A 188 0.20 -16.93 4.58
N CYS A 189 0.84 -16.75 3.43
CA CYS A 189 0.69 -15.57 2.58
C CYS A 189 -0.23 -15.86 1.40
N TRP A 190 -1.05 -14.88 1.03
CA TRP A 190 -1.73 -14.84 -0.26
C TRP A 190 -1.04 -13.84 -1.15
N VAL A 191 -0.70 -14.26 -2.36
CA VAL A 191 -0.01 -13.41 -3.33
C VAL A 191 -0.95 -13.17 -4.50
N VAL A 192 -1.14 -11.90 -4.83
CA VAL A 192 -1.93 -11.42 -5.96
C VAL A 192 -0.94 -10.77 -6.93
N GLY A 193 -0.47 -11.56 -7.89
CA GLY A 193 0.52 -11.14 -8.88
C GLY A 193 -0.10 -10.53 -10.14
N LEU A 194 0.77 -10.09 -11.07
CA LEU A 194 0.38 -9.50 -12.35
C LEU A 194 -0.45 -10.45 -13.22
N ASP A 195 -0.25 -11.76 -13.10
CA ASP A 195 -1.08 -12.79 -13.74
C ASP A 195 -2.56 -12.71 -13.33
N VAL A 196 -2.87 -12.17 -12.15
CA VAL A 196 -4.24 -11.89 -11.69
C VAL A 196 -4.62 -10.45 -11.98
N THR A 197 -3.78 -9.47 -11.61
CA THR A 197 -4.17 -8.06 -11.69
C THR A 197 -4.31 -7.55 -13.13
N HIS A 198 -3.54 -8.10 -14.09
CA HIS A 198 -3.71 -7.82 -15.52
C HIS A 198 -4.99 -8.43 -16.13
N THR A 199 -5.87 -9.02 -15.31
CA THR A 199 -7.22 -9.42 -15.76
C THR A 199 -8.30 -8.49 -15.21
N CYS A 200 -7.96 -7.58 -14.29
CA CYS A 200 -8.87 -6.65 -13.63
C CYS A 200 -8.56 -5.22 -14.07
N HIS A 201 -9.35 -4.70 -15.02
CA HIS A 201 -9.14 -3.36 -15.57
C HIS A 201 -10.37 -2.47 -15.42
N LEU A 202 -10.12 -1.19 -15.19
CA LEU A 202 -11.12 -0.13 -15.31
C LEU A 202 -10.96 0.59 -16.64
N THR A 203 -12.02 0.63 -17.42
CA THR A 203 -12.08 1.40 -18.66
C THR A 203 -12.12 2.90 -18.35
N GLN A 204 -11.71 3.73 -19.32
CA GLN A 204 -11.85 5.18 -19.21
C GLN A 204 -13.29 5.61 -18.88
N ALA A 205 -14.30 4.96 -19.48
CA ALA A 205 -15.70 5.25 -19.20
C ALA A 205 -16.09 4.94 -17.74
N GLN A 206 -15.58 3.84 -17.17
CA GLN A 206 -15.79 3.51 -15.75
C GLN A 206 -15.12 4.54 -14.83
N LEU A 207 -13.89 4.96 -15.13
CA LEU A 207 -13.19 5.97 -14.34
C LEU A 207 -13.90 7.34 -14.41
N GLU A 208 -14.33 7.78 -15.58
CA GLU A 208 -15.13 9.01 -15.73
C GLU A 208 -16.44 8.94 -14.94
N SER A 209 -17.07 7.76 -14.87
CA SER A 209 -18.32 7.57 -14.12
C SER A 209 -18.18 7.74 -12.60
N LEU A 210 -16.95 7.72 -12.06
CA LEU A 210 -16.69 7.99 -10.64
C LEU A 210 -16.89 9.46 -10.28
N ALA A 211 -16.83 10.39 -11.25
CA ALA A 211 -16.99 11.81 -10.98
C ALA A 211 -18.35 12.08 -10.31
N GLY A 212 -18.33 12.77 -9.17
CA GLY A 212 -19.53 13.05 -8.38
C GLY A 212 -20.12 11.86 -7.59
N GLN A 213 -19.51 10.67 -7.66
CA GLN A 213 -19.92 9.52 -6.86
C GLN A 213 -19.27 9.54 -5.48
N GLY A 214 -20.10 9.41 -4.44
CA GLY A 214 -19.63 9.37 -3.06
C GLY A 214 -18.76 10.57 -2.67
N ARG A 215 -17.94 10.39 -1.64
CA ARG A 215 -17.12 11.47 -1.07
C ARG A 215 -15.85 11.77 -1.87
N TYR A 216 -15.30 10.76 -2.55
CA TYR A 216 -13.97 10.80 -3.16
C TYR A 216 -13.95 10.30 -4.60
N GLY A 217 -15.10 10.12 -5.24
CA GLY A 217 -15.16 9.66 -6.64
C GLY A 217 -14.55 10.65 -7.62
N THR A 218 -14.78 11.95 -7.44
CA THR A 218 -14.10 12.99 -8.25
C THR A 218 -12.59 12.95 -8.06
N PHE A 219 -12.10 12.83 -6.82
CA PHE A 219 -10.68 12.68 -6.54
C PHE A 219 -10.08 11.47 -7.27
N LEU A 220 -10.70 10.28 -7.13
CA LEU A 220 -10.25 9.06 -7.81
C LEU A 220 -10.25 9.22 -9.33
N ARG A 221 -11.30 9.84 -9.90
CA ARG A 221 -11.37 10.13 -11.34
C ARG A 221 -10.20 11.01 -11.78
N ASP A 222 -9.93 12.08 -11.04
CA ASP A 222 -8.93 13.09 -11.38
C ASP A 222 -7.52 12.50 -11.35
N ILE A 223 -7.13 11.82 -10.26
CA ILE A 223 -5.79 11.21 -10.14
C ILE A 223 -5.56 10.12 -11.20
N SER A 224 -6.61 9.41 -11.61
CA SER A 224 -6.53 8.33 -12.61
C SER A 224 -6.24 8.81 -14.03
N GLN A 225 -6.43 10.09 -14.33
CA GLN A 225 -6.20 10.61 -15.69
C GLN A 225 -4.73 10.48 -16.09
N PHE A 226 -3.82 10.70 -15.15
CA PHE A 226 -2.38 10.54 -15.38
C PHE A 226 -2.02 9.06 -15.60
N TYR A 227 -2.56 8.17 -14.77
CA TYR A 227 -2.37 6.73 -14.86
C TYR A 227 -2.88 6.15 -16.20
N LEU A 228 -4.02 6.65 -16.70
CA LEU A 228 -4.56 6.28 -18.00
C LEU A 228 -3.65 6.71 -19.16
N GLN A 229 -2.97 7.84 -19.06
CA GLN A 229 -2.06 8.30 -20.12
C GLN A 229 -0.82 7.41 -20.22
N TYR A 230 -0.32 6.90 -19.09
CA TYR A 230 0.79 5.95 -19.07
C TYR A 230 0.43 4.60 -19.70
N HIS A 231 -0.80 4.12 -19.51
CA HIS A 231 -1.28 2.81 -19.99
C HIS A 231 -1.88 2.82 -21.41
N LYS A 232 -1.87 3.97 -22.11
CA LYS A 232 -2.30 4.06 -23.52
C LYS A 232 -1.25 3.52 -24.48
#